data_AF-A0A098AQD9-F1
#
_entry.id   AF-A0A098AQD9-F1
#
_cell.length_a   1.000
_cell.length_b   1.000
_cell.length_c   1.000
_cell.angle_alpha   90.00
_cell.angle_beta   90.00
_cell.angle_gamma   90.00
#
_symmetry.space_group_name_H-M   'P 1'
#
loop_
_entity.id
_entity.type
_entity.pdbx_description
1 polymer ?
#
loop_
_entity_poly.entity_id
_entity_poly.type
_entity_poly.pdbx_seq_one_letter_code
_entity_poly.pdbx_strand_id
1 'polypeptide(L)' 'MNPNKDYTPFLQDNFIIFNKDGIIEMRKIPDFGSVVFTSQDGNIVQIETTIKER' A
#
# COMPACT_ATOMS: atom_id res chain seq x y z
N MET A 1 17.17 -1.49 10.40
CA MET A 1 15.73 -1.82 10.54
C MET A 1 15.56 -2.64 11.82
N ASN A 2 14.59 -2.31 12.67
CA ASN A 2 14.38 -2.98 13.95
C ASN A 2 13.57 -4.28 13.71
N PRO A 3 14.10 -5.48 14.01
CA PRO A 3 13.49 -6.76 13.66
C PRO A 3 12.21 -7.09 14.44
N ASN A 4 11.85 -6.30 15.45
CA ASN A 4 10.71 -6.56 16.35
C ASN A 4 9.43 -5.78 16.03
N LYS A 5 9.36 -5.04 14.92
CA LYS A 5 8.08 -4.47 14.47
C LYS A 5 7.35 -5.53 13.66
N ASP A 6 6.43 -6.21 14.32
CA ASP A 6 5.47 -7.09 13.68
C ASP A 6 4.49 -6.25 12.83
N TYR A 7 4.67 -6.27 11.52
CA TYR A 7 3.79 -5.61 10.56
C TYR A 7 2.67 -6.53 10.04
N THR A 8 2.64 -7.78 10.49
CA THR A 8 1.67 -8.80 10.06
C THR A 8 0.21 -8.35 10.26
N PRO A 9 -0.17 -7.64 11.35
CA PRO A 9 -1.55 -7.15 11.52
C PRO A 9 -2.02 -6.21 10.41
N PHE A 10 -1.12 -5.38 9.86
CA PHE A 10 -1.47 -4.46 8.77
C PHE A 10 -1.66 -5.21 7.44
N LEU A 11 -0.86 -6.25 7.21
CA LEU A 11 -0.99 -7.09 6.01
C LEU A 11 -2.27 -7.94 6.03
N GLN A 12 -2.77 -8.29 7.22
CA GLN A 12 -3.99 -9.09 7.38
C GLN A 12 -5.29 -8.31 7.08
N ASP A 13 -5.31 -7.00 7.34
CA ASP A 13 -6.50 -6.15 7.14
C ASP A 13 -6.55 -5.49 5.75
N ASN A 14 -5.94 -6.12 4.75
CA ASN A 14 -5.85 -5.60 3.38
C ASN A 14 -5.19 -4.21 3.30
N PHE A 15 -4.23 -3.89 4.17
CA PHE A 15 -3.44 -2.66 4.02
C PHE A 15 -2.14 -2.92 3.26
N ILE A 16 -1.83 -2.01 2.35
CA ILE A 16 -0.54 -1.92 1.68
C ILE A 16 0.26 -0.82 2.37
N ILE A 17 1.47 -1.17 2.79
CA ILE A 17 2.44 -0.24 3.37
C ILE A 17 3.49 0.03 2.30
N PHE A 18 3.80 1.30 2.06
CA PHE A 18 4.80 1.69 1.07
C PHE A 18 5.58 2.93 1.51
N ASN A 19 6.78 3.08 0.96
CA ASN A 19 7.58 4.28 1.13
C ASN A 19 7.26 5.28 0.01
N LYS A 20 7.00 6.52 0.38
CA LYS A 20 6.82 7.63 -0.55
C LYS A 20 7.66 8.81 -0.06
N ASP A 21 8.71 9.14 -0.80
CA ASP A 21 9.63 10.24 -0.50
C ASP A 21 10.18 10.20 0.94
N GLY A 22 10.50 8.99 1.43
CA GLY A 22 11.02 8.79 2.79
C GLY A 22 9.95 8.70 3.89
N ILE A 23 8.67 8.95 3.58
CA ILE A 23 7.54 8.80 4.48
C ILE A 23 6.93 7.39 4.30
N ILE A 24 6.71 6.67 5.39
CA ILE A 24 5.95 5.42 5.33
C ILE A 24 4.46 5.78 5.32
N GLU A 25 3.79 5.46 4.22
CA GLU A 25 2.35 5.59 4.05
C GLU A 25 1.68 4.21 4.09
N MET A 26 0.38 4.21 4.39
CA MET A 26 -0.46 3.01 4.36
C MET A 26 -1.77 3.31 3.64
N ARG A 27 -2.25 2.36 2.83
CA ARG A 27 -3.56 2.43 2.18
C ARG A 27 -4.30 1.11 2.30
N LYS A 28 -5.62 1.19 2.54
CA LYS A 28 -6.50 0.03 2.52
C LYS A 28 -6.86 -0.33 1.08
N ILE A 29 -6.74 -1.61 0.73
CA ILE A 29 -7.23 -2.18 -0.53
C ILE A 29 -8.76 -2.33 -0.41
N PRO A 30 -9.54 -1.90 -1.40
CA PRO A 30 -10.96 -2.16 -1.43
C PRO A 30 -11.24 -3.66 -1.55
N ASP A 31 -12.31 -4.14 -0.91
CA ASP A 31 -12.67 -5.57 -0.94
C ASP A 31 -12.96 -6.09 -2.35
N PHE A 32 -13.41 -5.20 -3.25
CA PHE A 32 -13.62 -5.49 -4.67
C PHE A 32 -13.07 -4.37 -5.54
N GLY A 33 -12.11 -4.71 -6.41
CA GLY A 33 -11.46 -3.72 -7.26
C GLY A 33 -9.97 -4.01 -7.48
N SER A 34 -9.20 -2.95 -7.71
CA SER A 34 -7.75 -3.01 -7.89
C SER A 34 -7.08 -1.76 -7.36
N VAL A 35 -5.87 -1.92 -6.81
CA VAL A 35 -4.97 -0.81 -6.51
C VAL A 35 -3.75 -0.94 -7.41
N VAL A 36 -3.42 0.12 -8.15
CA VAL A 36 -2.26 0.17 -9.05
C VAL A 36 -1.27 1.17 -8.49
N PHE A 37 -0.02 0.73 -8.32
CA PHE A 37 1.09 1.58 -7.91
C PHE A 37 2.04 1.73 -9.09
N THR A 38 2.31 2.96 -9.48
CA THR A 38 3.35 3.26 -10.46
C THR A 38 4.56 3.78 -9.70
N SER A 39 5.68 3.07 -9.83
CA SER A 39 6.97 3.48 -9.29
C SER A 39 7.91 3.86 -10.42
N GLN A 40 8.65 4.94 -10.24
CA GLN A 40 9.75 5.36 -11.10
C GLN A 40 10.98 5.57 -10.22
N ASP A 41 12.10 4.95 -10.60
CA ASP A 41 13.37 5.04 -9.87
C ASP A 41 13.26 4.70 -8.37
N GLY A 42 12.35 3.79 -8.02
CA GLY A 42 12.12 3.35 -6.64
C GLY A 42 11.15 4.24 -5.84
N ASN A 43 10.67 5.34 -6.41
CA ASN A 43 9.71 6.26 -5.79
C ASN A 43 8.31 6.04 -6.37
N ILE A 44 7.30 5.98 -5.51
CA ILE A 44 5.90 5.88 -5.94
C ILE A 44 5.45 7.25 -6.45
N VAL A 45 5.19 7.33 -7.75
CA VAL A 45 4.75 8.55 -8.43
C VAL A 45 3.24 8.62 -8.60
N GLN A 46 2.55 7.46 -8.59
CA GLN A 46 1.10 7.41 -8.77
C GLN A 46 0.49 6.22 -8.01
N ILE A 47 -0.70 6.46 -7.46
CA ILE A 47 -1.51 5.44 -6.79
C ILE A 47 -2.94 5.59 -7.29
N GLU A 48 -3.43 4.58 -8.00
CA GLU A 48 -4.80 4.52 -8.49
C GLU A 48 -5.57 3.45 -7.74
N THR A 49 -6.81 3.76 -7.36
CA THR A 49 -7.71 2.80 -6.71
C THR A 49 -8.98 2.74 -7.53
N THR A 50 -9.25 1.56 -8.09
CA THR A 50 -10.48 1.25 -8.78
C THR A 50 -11.33 0.42 -7.85
N ILE A 51 -12.54 0.89 -7.53
CA ILE A 51 -13.53 0.12 -6.79
C ILE A 51 -14.50 -0.44 -7.83
N LYS A 52 -14.72 -1.76 -7.81
CA LYS A 52 -15.77 -2.39 -8.61
C LYS A 52 -16.94 -2.69 -7.68
N GLU A 53 -18.08 -2.06 -7.93
CA GLU A 53 -19.33 -2.48 -7.33
C GLU A 53 -19.74 -3.83 -7.96
N ARG A 54 -20.26 -4.71 -7.11
CA ARG A 54 -20.62 -6.10 -7.45
C ARG A 54 -21.68 -6.18 -8.54
#